data_AF-A0A1H0FE63-F1
#
_entry.id   AF-A0A1H0FE63-F1
#
_cell.length_a   1.000
_cell.length_b   1.000
_cell.length_c   1.000
_cell.angle_alpha   90.00
_cell.angle_beta   90.00
_cell.angle_gamma   90.00
#
_symmetry.space_group_name_H-M   'P 1'
#
loop_
_entity.id
_entity.type
_entity.pdbx_description
1 polymer ?
#
loop_
_entity_poly.entity_id
_entity_poly.type
_entity_poly.pdbx_seq_one_letter_code
_entity_poly.pdbx_strand_id
1 'polypeptide(L)'
;MRKSLWVIIVLLALVISTIASAGIWTSINSLTLKEVKPSKTYALDVVGLNVRVYEFDTQEEPVHHCVVIFTESKYKAPVMQCWKK
;
A
#
# COMPACT_ATOMS: atom_id res chain seq x y z
N MET A 1 -42.42 -21.02 -10.11
CA MET A 1 -41.94 -19.61 -10.00
C MET A 1 -41.39 -19.26 -8.61
N ARG A 2 -42.08 -19.58 -7.51
CA ARG A 2 -41.65 -19.24 -6.13
C ARG A 2 -40.27 -19.77 -5.69
N LYS A 3 -39.86 -20.96 -6.16
CA LYS A 3 -38.53 -21.55 -5.86
C LYS A 3 -37.37 -20.84 -6.56
N SER A 4 -37.59 -20.31 -7.77
CA SER A 4 -36.56 -19.58 -8.53
C SER A 4 -36.26 -18.21 -7.92
N LEU A 5 -37.29 -17.54 -7.38
CA LEU A 5 -37.13 -16.26 -6.69
C LEU A 5 -36.25 -16.37 -5.42
N TRP A 6 -36.39 -17.45 -4.67
CA TRP A 6 -35.54 -17.72 -3.49
C TRP A 6 -34.09 -17.95 -3.85
N VAL A 7 -33.82 -18.66 -4.94
CA VAL A 7 -32.45 -18.88 -5.45
C VAL A 7 -31.80 -17.55 -5.83
N ILE A 8 -32.55 -16.65 -6.49
CA ILE A 8 -32.07 -15.32 -6.86
C ILE A 8 -31.77 -14.48 -5.62
N ILE A 9 -32.63 -14.51 -4.60
CA ILE A 9 -32.44 -13.76 -3.35
C ILE A 9 -31.19 -14.26 -2.59
N VAL A 10 -30.99 -15.58 -2.53
CA VAL A 10 -29.80 -16.18 -1.88
C VAL A 10 -28.51 -15.83 -2.64
N LEU A 11 -28.53 -15.90 -3.97
CA LEU A 11 -27.41 -15.49 -4.81
C LEU A 11 -27.08 -14.00 -4.63
N LEU A 12 -28.10 -13.14 -4.59
CA LEU A 12 -27.91 -11.70 -4.41
C LEU A 12 -27.33 -11.39 -3.01
N ALA A 13 -27.80 -12.06 -1.96
CA ALA A 13 -27.25 -11.90 -0.61
C ALA A 13 -25.78 -12.35 -0.51
N LEU A 14 -25.39 -13.39 -1.26
CA LEU A 14 -24.01 -13.87 -1.32
C LEU A 14 -23.08 -12.87 -2.04
N VAL A 15 -23.57 -12.18 -3.08
CA VAL A 15 -22.78 -11.16 -3.78
C VAL A 15 -22.60 -9.93 -2.91
N ILE A 16 -23.65 -9.48 -2.22
CA ILE A 16 -23.59 -8.28 -1.37
C ILE A 16 -22.63 -8.47 -0.19
N SER A 17 -22.52 -9.68 0.38
CA SER A 17 -21.59 -9.94 1.49
C SER A 17 -20.11 -9.81 1.11
N THR A 18 -19.76 -10.00 -0.17
CA THR A 18 -18.36 -9.83 -0.62
C THR A 18 -17.93 -8.36 -0.67
N ILE A 19 -18.85 -7.44 -0.98
CA ILE A 19 -18.58 -6.00 -1.14
C ILE A 19 -18.23 -5.34 0.21
N ALA A 20 -18.71 -5.91 1.31
CA ALA A 20 -18.43 -5.43 2.67
C ALA A 20 -17.04 -5.83 3.21
N SER A 21 -16.26 -6.61 2.47
CA SER A 21 -14.90 -6.96 2.88
C SER A 21 -13.91 -5.84 2.52
N ALA A 22 -13.32 -5.21 3.53
CA ALA A 22 -12.31 -4.15 3.37
C ALA A 22 -11.08 -4.59 2.54
N GLY A 23 -10.86 -5.91 2.37
CA GLY A 23 -9.80 -6.49 1.57
C GLY A 23 -9.95 -6.28 0.05
N ILE A 24 -11.17 -6.15 -0.47
CA ILE A 24 -11.38 -5.94 -1.91
C ILE A 24 -11.01 -4.51 -2.31
N TRP A 25 -11.38 -3.51 -1.52
CA TRP A 25 -11.04 -2.11 -1.79
C TRP A 25 -9.53 -1.84 -1.73
N THR A 26 -8.81 -2.47 -0.79
CA THR A 26 -7.35 -2.37 -0.71
C THR A 26 -6.67 -3.03 -1.91
N SER A 27 -7.19 -4.17 -2.36
CA SER A 27 -6.68 -4.87 -3.55
C SER A 27 -6.96 -4.10 -4.85
N ILE A 28 -8.17 -3.58 -5.04
CA ILE A 28 -8.54 -2.78 -6.23
C ILE A 28 -7.70 -1.51 -6.33
N ASN A 29 -7.48 -0.80 -5.22
CA ASN A 29 -6.64 0.40 -5.21
C ASN A 29 -5.16 0.07 -5.45
N SER A 30 -4.68 -1.10 -5.03
CA SER A 30 -3.31 -1.54 -5.33
C SER A 30 -3.11 -1.96 -6.79
N LEU A 31 -4.16 -2.45 -7.47
CA LEU A 31 -4.10 -2.86 -8.88
C LEU A 31 -4.03 -1.67 -9.84
N THR A 32 -4.58 -0.52 -9.45
CA THR A 32 -4.58 0.71 -10.26
C THR A 32 -3.34 1.58 -10.04
N LEU A 33 -2.66 1.41 -8.90
CA LEU A 33 -1.42 2.11 -8.59
C LEU A 33 -0.24 1.33 -9.14
N LYS A 34 0.47 1.91 -10.11
CA LYS A 34 1.69 1.34 -10.65
C LYS A 34 2.73 1.22 -9.53
N GLU A 35 3.19 0.01 -9.26
CA GLU A 35 4.25 -0.22 -8.28
C GLU A 35 5.50 0.58 -8.69
N VAL A 36 5.92 1.51 -7.83
CA VAL A 36 7.14 2.30 -8.03
C VAL A 36 8.24 1.66 -7.21
N LYS A 37 9.19 1.02 -7.91
CA LYS A 37 10.34 0.43 -7.24
C LYS A 37 11.33 1.52 -6.83
N PRO A 38 11.85 1.48 -5.59
CA PRO A 38 12.87 2.40 -5.16
C PRO A 38 14.16 2.18 -5.95
N SER A 39 14.85 3.28 -6.27
CA SER A 39 16.12 3.28 -6.97
C SER A 39 17.22 2.60 -6.16
N LYS A 40 17.18 2.74 -4.82
CA LYS A 40 18.05 2.00 -3.90
C LYS A 40 17.28 1.51 -2.69
N THR A 41 17.69 0.36 -2.20
CA THR A 41 17.20 -0.23 -0.95
C THR A 41 18.39 -0.76 -0.18
N TYR A 42 18.51 -0.37 1.09
CA TYR A 42 19.55 -0.88 1.98
C TYR A 42 19.09 -0.86 3.43
N ALA A 43 19.75 -1.66 4.26
CA ALA A 43 19.55 -1.66 5.70
C ALA A 43 20.68 -0.87 6.38
N LEU A 44 20.36 -0.19 7.47
CA LEU A 44 21.37 0.41 8.35
C LEU A 44 21.49 -0.45 9.60
N ASP A 45 22.73 -0.80 9.95
CA ASP A 45 23.00 -1.52 11.19
C ASP A 45 23.01 -0.52 12.35
N VAL A 46 21.90 -0.49 13.08
CA VAL A 46 21.71 0.36 14.25
C VAL A 46 21.36 -0.52 15.42
N VAL A 47 22.10 -0.38 16.52
CA VAL A 47 21.99 -1.25 17.69
C VAL A 47 20.54 -1.35 18.18
N GLY A 48 19.99 -2.55 18.10
CA GLY A 48 18.63 -2.86 18.56
C GLY A 48 17.51 -2.33 17.68
N LEU A 49 17.79 -1.85 16.46
CA LEU A 49 16.79 -1.35 15.52
C LEU A 49 16.94 -1.98 14.13
N ASN A 50 15.82 -2.45 13.59
CA ASN A 50 15.73 -2.89 12.20
C ASN A 50 15.42 -1.68 11.31
N VAL A 51 16.47 -1.02 10.79
CA VAL A 51 16.32 0.18 9.97
C VAL A 51 16.42 -0.16 8.49
N ARG A 52 15.38 0.17 7.72
CA ARG A 52 15.32 -0.01 6.27
C ARG A 52 15.20 1.34 5.58
N VAL A 53 16.03 1.56 4.57
CA VAL A 53 16.07 2.80 3.81
C VAL A 53 15.73 2.52 2.36
N TYR A 54 14.87 3.38 1.80
CA TYR A 54 14.46 3.35 0.41
C TYR A 54 14.72 4.73 -0.21
N GLU A 55 15.51 4.78 -1.28
CA GLU A 55 15.71 6.00 -2.07
C GLU A 55 14.93 5.89 -3.38
N PHE A 56 14.28 6.96 -3.81
CA PHE A 56 13.61 7.04 -5.11
C PHE A 56 13.54 8.47 -5.63
N ASP A 57 13.47 8.61 -6.94
CA ASP A 57 13.17 9.89 -7.58
C ASP A 57 11.66 9.99 -7.89
N THR A 58 11.05 11.16 -7.72
CA THR A 58 9.67 11.40 -8.15
C THR A 58 9.58 11.32 -9.68
N GLN A 59 8.49 10.75 -10.20
CA GLN A 59 8.32 10.59 -11.65
C GLN A 59 7.79 11.85 -12.34
N GLU A 60 7.25 12.80 -11.58
CA GLU A 60 6.67 14.05 -12.10
C GLU A 60 7.55 15.25 -11.75
N GLU A 61 7.51 16.28 -12.61
CA GLU A 61 8.26 17.51 -12.41
C GLU A 61 7.63 18.42 -11.34
N PRO A 62 8.44 19.09 -10.48
CA PRO A 62 9.89 19.00 -10.44
C PRO A 62 10.36 17.67 -9.84
N VAL A 63 11.41 17.09 -10.42
CA VAL A 63 12.00 15.83 -9.94
C VAL A 63 12.65 16.07 -8.58
N HIS A 64 12.23 15.30 -7.58
CA HIS A 64 12.83 15.29 -6.26
C HIS A 64 13.46 13.93 -5.99
N HIS A 65 14.62 13.95 -5.35
CA HIS A 65 15.21 12.76 -4.75
C HIS A 65 14.67 12.61 -3.33
N CYS A 66 13.99 11.50 -3.04
CA CYS A 66 13.36 11.21 -1.77
C CYS A 66 14.04 10.02 -1.10
N VAL A 67 14.22 10.13 0.22
CA VAL A 67 14.72 9.07 1.09
C VAL A 67 13.69 8.79 2.16
N VAL A 68 13.27 7.53 2.28
CA VAL A 68 12.33 7.06 3.30
C VAL A 68 13.02 6.08 4.21
N ILE A 69 12.90 6.31 5.52
CA ILE A 69 13.48 5.46 6.56
C ILE A 69 12.34 4.83 7.36
N PHE A 70 12.32 3.51 7.37
CA PHE A 70 11.48 2.69 8.23
C PHE A 70 12.32 2.13 9.37
N THR A 71 11.80 2.20 10.58
CA THR A 71 12.43 1.60 11.76
C THR A 71 11.34 1.10 12.70
N GLU A 72 11.64 0.03 13.44
CA GLU A 72 10.76 -0.54 14.49
C GLU A 72 10.75 0.29 15.79
N SER A 73 11.11 1.57 15.70
CA SER A 73 11.22 2.47 16.85
C SER A 73 9.84 2.88 17.35
N LYS A 74 9.70 3.10 18.67
CA LYS A 74 8.52 3.77 19.24
C LYS A 74 8.37 5.23 18.77
N TYR A 75 9.42 5.82 18.20
CA TYR A 75 9.42 7.17 17.66
C TYR A 75 9.00 7.18 16.18
N LYS A 76 8.55 8.36 15.73
CA LYS A 76 7.92 8.64 14.42
C LYS A 76 8.68 8.00 13.25
N ALA A 77 8.26 6.80 12.84
CA ALA A 77 8.62 6.16 11.59
C ALA A 77 7.33 5.76 10.86
N PRO A 78 7.27 5.84 9.51
CA PRO A 78 8.36 6.23 8.63
C PRO A 78 8.67 7.73 8.65
N VAL A 79 9.93 8.08 8.42
CA VAL A 79 10.36 9.45 8.13
C VAL A 79 10.73 9.53 6.66
N MET A 80 10.20 10.53 5.96
CA MET A 80 10.53 10.81 4.57
C MET A 80 11.11 12.21 4.46
N GLN A 81 12.19 12.34 3.71
CA GLN A 81 12.74 13.63 3.34
C GLN A 81 13.04 13.63 1.84
N CYS A 82 12.67 14.73 1.18
CA CYS A 82 12.85 14.91 -0.24
C CYS A 82 13.61 16.20 -0.51
N TRP A 83 14.47 16.17 -1.52
CA TRP A 83 15.22 17.32 -2.00
C TRP A 83 15.02 17.46 -3.49
N LYS A 84 15.01 18.70 -3.99
CA LYS A 84 14.97 18.95 -5.42
C LYS A 84 16.27 18.42 -6.04
N LYS A 85 16.14 17.67 -7.14
CA LYS A 85 17.26 17.14 -7.90
C LYS A 85 17.85 18.19 -8.85
#